data_AF-A0A8S3HFJ0-F1
#
_entry.id   AF-A0A8S3HFJ0-F1
#
_cell.length_a   1.000
_cell.length_b   1.000
_cell.length_c   1.000
_cell.angle_alpha   90.00
_cell.angle_beta   90.00
_cell.angle_gamma   90.00
#
_symmetry.space_group_name_H-M   'P 1'
#
loop_
_entity.id
_entity.type
_entity.pdbx_description
1 polymer ?
#
loop_
_entity_poly.entity_id
_entity_poly.type
_entity_poly.pdbx_seq_one_letter_code
_entity_poly.pdbx_strand_id
1 'polypeptide(L)'
;SVNATRWVDNVQAHFKKSYPNDEYILLGNDQLVGVCLAIFIRRDHAPFVKNVIVDSVKTGMGGKIGNKGCVAIRLVLHNTSICFLCAHFTAGQNEFNERNKDYKSIMEKLSFQPPSRALWHDHIFFLGDFNYRLTIPRAQVEQFIKNEAYSQLLEYDQLKKEHSEGRVC
;
A
#
# COMPACT_ATOMS: atom_id res chain seq x y z
N SER A 1 -14.39 9.39 3.13
CA SER A 1 -15.47 9.79 2.18
C SER A 1 -16.66 8.84 2.34
N VAL A 2 -17.84 9.16 1.80
CA VAL A 2 -19.01 8.25 1.81
C VAL A 2 -18.66 6.85 1.25
N ASN A 3 -17.80 6.79 0.23
CA ASN A 3 -17.39 5.52 -0.38
C ASN A 3 -16.49 4.69 0.55
N ALA A 4 -15.51 5.31 1.22
CA ALA A 4 -14.67 4.61 2.19
C ALA A 4 -15.48 4.08 3.37
N THR A 5 -16.40 4.89 3.91
CA THR A 5 -17.29 4.46 5.00
C THR A 5 -18.10 3.23 4.59
N ARG A 6 -18.76 3.28 3.42
CA ARG A 6 -19.52 2.14 2.91
C ARG A 6 -18.66 0.89 2.70
N TRP A 7 -17.43 1.06 2.22
CA TRP A 7 -16.51 -0.06 2.02
C TRP A 7 -16.11 -0.70 3.36
N VAL A 8 -15.75 0.13 4.35
CA VAL A 8 -15.44 -0.30 5.72
C VAL A 8 -16.61 -1.05 6.35
N ASP A 9 -17.83 -0.52 6.21
CA ASP A 9 -19.04 -1.16 6.75
C ASP A 9 -19.31 -2.53 6.12
N ASN A 10 -19.11 -2.66 4.81
CA ASN A 10 -19.25 -3.93 4.10
C ASN A 10 -18.22 -4.97 4.56
N VAL A 11 -16.96 -4.56 4.75
CA VAL A 11 -15.90 -5.43 5.27
C VAL A 11 -16.21 -5.85 6.71
N GLN A 12 -16.67 -4.91 7.54
CA GLN A 12 -17.08 -5.18 8.92
C GLN A 12 -18.25 -6.17 8.99
N ALA A 13 -19.24 -6.04 8.10
CA ALA A 13 -20.35 -6.98 7.97
C ALA A 13 -19.88 -8.36 7.49
N HIS A 14 -18.90 -8.40 6.58
CA HIS A 14 -18.29 -9.65 6.13
C HIS A 14 -17.59 -10.39 7.28
N PHE A 15 -16.81 -9.69 8.12
CA PHE A 15 -16.17 -10.31 9.28
C PHE A 15 -17.20 -10.96 10.22
N LYS A 16 -18.29 -10.25 10.54
CA LYS A 16 -19.38 -10.80 11.38
C LYS A 16 -20.01 -12.06 10.78
N LYS A 17 -20.11 -12.15 9.46
CA LYS A 17 -20.67 -13.31 8.76
C LYS A 17 -19.69 -14.49 8.69
N SER A 18 -18.44 -14.22 8.33
CA SER A 18 -17.43 -15.25 8.04
C SER A 18 -16.74 -15.78 9.30
N TYR A 19 -16.65 -14.96 10.35
CA TYR A 19 -15.99 -15.28 11.62
C TYR A 19 -16.93 -14.95 12.79
N PRO A 20 -18.06 -15.67 12.94
CA PRO A 20 -19.11 -15.29 13.91
C PRO A 20 -18.67 -15.38 15.38
N ASN A 21 -17.60 -16.13 15.67
CA ASN A 21 -17.05 -16.27 17.02
C ASN A 21 -15.96 -15.24 17.33
N ASP A 22 -15.47 -14.52 16.32
CA ASP A 22 -14.44 -13.50 16.47
C ASP A 22 -15.03 -12.12 16.21
N GLU A 23 -14.82 -11.20 17.14
CA GLU A 23 -15.25 -9.82 16.95
C GLU A 23 -14.11 -8.96 16.41
N TYR A 24 -14.20 -8.55 15.15
CA TYR A 24 -13.25 -7.59 14.58
C TYR A 24 -13.73 -6.15 14.79
N ILE A 25 -12.81 -5.25 15.08
CA ILE A 25 -13.06 -3.80 15.18
C ILE A 25 -12.12 -3.03 14.26
N LEU A 26 -12.57 -1.88 13.78
CA LEU A 26 -11.75 -0.96 13.01
C LEU A 26 -10.82 -0.16 13.94
N LEU A 27 -9.51 -0.22 13.67
CA LEU A 27 -8.51 0.60 14.38
C LEU A 27 -8.32 1.97 13.74
N GLY A 28 -8.37 2.02 12.41
CA GLY A 28 -8.15 3.24 11.65
C GLY A 28 -8.41 3.01 10.17
N ASN A 29 -8.86 4.05 9.48
CA ASN A 29 -8.98 4.07 8.04
C ASN A 29 -8.72 5.47 7.52
N ASP A 30 -8.25 5.56 6.28
CA ASP A 30 -8.28 6.80 5.51
C ASP A 30 -8.32 6.52 4.01
N GLN A 31 -8.74 7.53 3.25
CA GLN A 31 -8.85 7.47 1.82
C GLN A 31 -8.26 8.71 1.16
N LEU A 32 -7.29 8.47 0.28
CA LEU A 32 -6.73 9.46 -0.59
C LEU A 32 -7.13 9.18 -2.04
N VAL A 33 -8.12 9.93 -2.53
CA VAL A 33 -8.65 9.81 -3.89
C VAL A 33 -9.12 8.36 -4.19
N GLY A 34 -8.36 7.59 -4.98
CA GLY A 34 -8.68 6.20 -5.32
C GLY A 34 -8.05 5.15 -4.39
N VAL A 35 -7.26 5.58 -3.40
CA VAL A 35 -6.59 4.71 -2.44
C VAL A 35 -7.36 4.71 -1.14
N CYS A 36 -7.70 3.53 -0.62
CA CYS A 36 -8.31 3.35 0.68
C CYS A 36 -7.48 2.34 1.48
N LEU A 37 -7.18 2.65 2.74
CA LEU A 37 -6.53 1.74 3.67
C LEU A 37 -7.36 1.71 4.96
N ALA A 38 -7.69 0.51 5.43
CA ALA A 38 -8.34 0.30 6.71
C ALA A 38 -7.68 -0.88 7.43
N ILE A 39 -7.42 -0.72 8.73
CA ILE A 39 -6.87 -1.76 9.58
C ILE A 39 -7.95 -2.24 10.54
N PHE A 40 -8.26 -3.52 10.49
CA PHE A 40 -9.14 -4.19 11.43
C PHE A 40 -8.32 -5.12 12.32
N ILE A 41 -8.74 -5.26 13.57
CA ILE A 41 -8.13 -6.18 14.53
C ILE A 41 -9.22 -6.95 15.26
N ARG A 42 -8.93 -8.18 15.71
CA ARG A 42 -9.80 -8.84 16.68
C ARG A 42 -9.83 -8.04 17.99
N ARG A 43 -11.00 -7.95 18.60
CA ARG A 43 -11.27 -7.12 19.77
C ARG A 43 -10.43 -7.51 20.98
N ASP A 44 -10.14 -8.80 21.15
CA ASP A 44 -9.29 -9.31 22.23
C ASP A 44 -7.83 -8.81 22.15
N HIS A 45 -7.35 -8.43 20.95
CA HIS A 45 -6.04 -7.82 20.78
C HIS A 45 -6.04 -6.29 20.89
N ALA A 46 -7.20 -5.63 20.80
CA ALA A 46 -7.30 -4.17 20.84
C ALA A 46 -6.68 -3.51 22.07
N PRO A 47 -6.76 -4.08 23.30
CA PRO A 47 -6.10 -3.50 24.49
C PRO A 47 -4.58 -3.40 24.38
N PHE A 48 -3.96 -4.16 23.48
CA PHE A 48 -2.50 -4.17 23.26
C PHE A 48 -2.06 -3.24 22.14
N VAL A 49 -3.00 -2.59 21.45
CA VAL A 49 -2.71 -1.62 20.39
C VAL A 49 -2.52 -0.23 20.99
N LYS A 50 -1.44 0.44 20.59
CA LYS A 50 -1.10 1.80 21.00
C LYS A 50 -0.70 2.63 19.79
N ASN A 51 -0.81 3.96 19.93
CA ASN A 51 -0.27 4.93 18.97
C ASN A 51 -0.67 4.64 17.51
N VAL A 52 -1.97 4.44 17.28
CA VAL A 52 -2.53 4.37 15.93
C VAL A 52 -2.49 5.77 15.32
N ILE A 53 -1.69 5.95 14.28
CA ILE A 53 -1.54 7.23 13.57
C ILE A 53 -1.76 6.99 12.09
N VAL A 54 -2.50 7.89 11.47
CA VAL A 54 -2.82 7.88 10.05
C VAL A 54 -2.19 9.10 9.41
N ASP A 55 -1.56 8.92 8.24
CA ASP A 55 -1.00 10.00 7.45
C ASP A 55 -1.15 9.69 5.94
N SER A 56 -1.06 10.71 5.09
CA SER A 56 -1.17 10.52 3.64
C SER A 56 -0.29 11.49 2.85
N VAL A 57 0.23 11.02 1.72
CA VAL A 57 1.06 11.81 0.81
C VAL A 57 0.46 11.78 -0.59
N LYS A 58 0.14 12.95 -1.14
CA LYS A 58 -0.28 13.11 -2.54
C LYS A 58 0.93 13.10 -3.47
N THR A 59 0.85 12.33 -4.56
CA THR A 59 1.86 12.29 -5.62
C THR A 59 1.21 12.65 -6.98
N GLY A 60 1.95 13.33 -7.86
CA GLY A 60 1.45 13.81 -9.17
C GLY A 60 1.62 15.33 -9.41
N MET A 61 2.11 15.72 -10.61
CA MET A 61 2.39 17.10 -11.07
C MET A 61 2.94 18.03 -9.96
N GLY A 62 4.02 17.62 -9.28
CA GLY A 62 4.64 18.42 -8.22
C GLY A 62 3.80 18.56 -6.94
N GLY A 63 2.87 17.62 -6.69
CA GLY A 63 2.01 17.58 -5.50
C GLY A 63 0.76 18.45 -5.57
N LYS A 64 0.47 19.09 -6.71
CA LYS A 64 -0.59 20.12 -6.82
C LYS A 64 -1.92 19.62 -7.38
N ILE A 65 -1.93 18.59 -8.24
CA ILE A 65 -3.15 18.14 -8.97
C ILE A 65 -3.31 16.59 -8.93
N GLY A 66 -2.59 15.90 -8.03
CA GLY A 66 -2.50 14.43 -8.04
C GLY A 66 -3.75 13.68 -7.58
N ASN A 67 -4.30 12.83 -8.46
CA ASN A 67 -5.23 11.76 -8.10
C ASN A 67 -4.53 10.47 -7.62
N LYS A 68 -3.23 10.57 -7.32
CA LYS A 68 -2.32 9.50 -6.91
C LYS A 68 -1.70 9.84 -5.56
N GLY A 69 -1.12 8.84 -4.90
CA GLY A 69 -0.50 9.02 -3.60
C GLY A 69 -0.50 7.76 -2.76
N CYS A 70 -0.27 7.97 -1.46
CA CYS A 70 -0.22 6.93 -0.45
C CYS A 70 -1.04 7.32 0.77
N VAL A 71 -1.78 6.35 1.31
CA VAL A 71 -2.32 6.39 2.67
C VAL A 71 -1.49 5.43 3.51
N ALA A 72 -1.12 5.85 4.71
CA ALA A 72 -0.40 4.99 5.61
C ALA A 72 -0.97 5.03 7.03
N ILE A 73 -0.95 3.88 7.68
CA ILE A 73 -1.42 3.70 9.05
C ILE A 73 -0.32 2.97 9.81
N ARG A 74 0.14 3.59 10.90
CA ARG A 74 1.08 2.95 11.82
C ARG A 74 0.44 2.72 13.18
N LEU A 75 0.91 1.68 13.85
CA LEU A 75 0.48 1.31 15.20
C LEU A 75 1.61 0.59 15.93
N VAL A 76 1.48 0.48 17.25
CA VAL A 76 2.31 -0.41 18.07
C VAL A 76 1.40 -1.50 18.61
N LEU A 77 1.69 -2.76 18.31
CA LEU A 77 1.03 -3.92 18.88
C LEU A 77 1.95 -4.55 19.92
N HIS A 78 1.54 -4.55 21.19
CA HIS A 78 2.41 -4.82 22.33
C HIS A 78 3.63 -3.88 22.35
N ASN A 79 4.79 -4.38 21.93
CA ASN A 79 6.06 -3.67 21.85
C ASN A 79 6.61 -3.62 20.41
N THR A 80 5.82 -4.06 19.42
CA THR A 80 6.23 -4.14 18.02
C THR A 80 5.55 -3.04 17.22
N SER A 81 6.35 -2.20 16.58
CA SER A 81 5.90 -1.13 15.70
C SER A 81 5.63 -1.66 14.29
N ILE A 82 4.44 -1.38 13.77
CA ILE A 82 3.99 -1.86 12.45
C ILE A 82 3.48 -0.68 11.63
N CYS A 83 3.93 -0.56 10.39
CA CYS A 83 3.48 0.45 9.45
C CYS A 83 2.93 -0.19 8.19
N PHE A 84 1.70 0.16 7.83
CA PHE A 84 1.05 -0.22 6.58
C PHE A 84 1.01 0.99 5.67
N LEU A 85 1.49 0.84 4.43
CA LEU A 85 1.43 1.83 3.38
C LEU A 85 0.65 1.24 2.21
N CYS A 86 -0.39 1.93 1.76
CA CYS A 86 -1.11 1.60 0.54
C CYS A 86 -0.90 2.74 -0.45
N ALA A 87 -0.35 2.47 -1.64
CA ALA A 87 -0.14 3.48 -2.66
C ALA A 87 -0.75 3.13 -4.02
N HIS A 88 -0.97 4.16 -4.81
CA HIS A 88 -1.30 4.06 -6.22
C HIS A 88 -0.36 4.99 -6.98
N PHE A 89 0.60 4.41 -7.69
CA PHE A 89 1.62 5.16 -8.42
C PHE A 89 1.19 5.53 -9.84
N THR A 90 2.02 6.33 -10.50
CA THR A 90 1.83 6.76 -11.89
C THR A 90 1.68 5.57 -12.84
N ALA A 91 0.56 5.56 -13.57
CA ALA A 91 0.26 4.56 -14.59
C ALA A 91 0.96 4.87 -15.91
N GLY A 92 1.17 3.85 -16.74
CA GLY A 92 1.75 3.99 -18.07
C GLY A 92 2.95 3.08 -18.27
N GLN A 93 3.06 2.51 -19.47
CA GLN A 93 4.07 1.50 -19.80
C GLN A 93 5.51 2.01 -19.60
N ASN A 94 5.76 3.27 -19.96
CA ASN A 94 7.08 3.87 -19.96
C ASN A 94 7.35 4.77 -18.73
N GLU A 95 6.40 4.84 -17.79
CA GLU A 95 6.43 5.80 -16.67
C GLU A 95 7.13 5.25 -15.40
N PHE A 96 8.08 4.32 -15.54
CA PHE A 96 8.76 3.73 -14.38
C PHE A 96 9.60 4.77 -13.59
N ASN A 97 10.17 5.75 -14.29
CA ASN A 97 10.87 6.86 -13.64
C ASN A 97 9.94 7.72 -12.78
N GLU A 98 8.71 7.97 -13.23
CA GLU A 98 7.72 8.70 -12.44
C GLU A 98 7.24 7.88 -11.24
N ARG A 99 7.09 6.55 -11.38
CA ARG A 99 6.82 5.66 -10.24
C ARG A 99 7.93 5.68 -9.19
N ASN A 100 9.20 5.69 -9.61
CA ASN A 100 10.33 5.85 -8.70
C ASN A 100 10.29 7.21 -7.97
N LYS A 101 9.89 8.29 -8.66
CA LYS A 101 9.71 9.61 -8.06
C LYS A 101 8.54 9.63 -7.07
N ASP A 102 7.43 8.97 -7.39
CA ASP A 102 6.29 8.80 -6.48
C ASP A 102 6.77 8.11 -5.18
N TYR A 103 7.46 6.97 -5.32
CA TYR A 103 8.05 6.23 -4.20
C TYR A 103 8.94 7.14 -3.33
N LYS A 104 9.92 7.83 -3.93
CA LYS A 104 10.83 8.73 -3.21
C LYS A 104 10.08 9.85 -2.50
N SER A 105 9.14 10.49 -3.17
CA SER A 105 8.33 11.55 -2.58
C SER A 105 7.51 11.05 -1.39
N ILE A 106 7.02 9.80 -1.40
CA ILE A 106 6.30 9.22 -0.27
C ILE A 106 7.27 8.96 0.89
N MET A 107 8.41 8.32 0.62
CA MET A 107 9.42 8.03 1.66
C MET A 107 9.99 9.30 2.32
N GLU A 108 10.13 10.40 1.56
CA GLU A 108 10.64 11.67 2.07
C GLU A 108 9.61 12.45 2.88
N LYS A 109 8.33 12.43 2.46
CA LYS A 109 7.29 13.30 3.05
C LYS A 109 6.45 12.62 4.12
N LEU A 110 6.30 11.30 4.07
CA LEU A 110 5.48 10.56 5.02
C LEU A 110 6.16 10.56 6.40
N SER A 111 5.52 11.20 7.37
CA SER A 111 6.11 11.42 8.70
C SER A 111 5.03 11.40 9.77
N PHE A 112 5.02 10.34 10.57
CA PHE A 112 4.03 10.12 11.62
C PHE A 112 4.39 10.89 12.90
N GLN A 113 4.54 12.22 12.80
CA GLN A 113 5.05 13.11 13.83
C GLN A 113 6.47 12.73 14.35
N PRO A 114 7.34 13.71 14.63
CA PRO A 114 8.69 13.42 15.12
C PRO A 114 8.65 12.59 16.43
N PRO A 115 9.49 11.55 16.58
CA PRO A 115 10.62 11.20 15.71
C PRO A 115 10.32 10.10 14.67
N SER A 116 9.08 9.62 14.49
CA SER A 116 8.83 8.42 13.69
C SER A 116 8.69 8.67 12.19
N ARG A 117 9.70 8.26 11.40
CA ARG A 117 9.56 8.06 9.95
C ARG A 117 8.92 6.71 9.65
N ALA A 118 8.24 6.60 8.50
CA ALA A 118 7.61 5.35 8.09
C ALA A 118 8.59 4.16 8.03
N LEU A 119 9.83 4.40 7.60
CA LEU A 119 10.86 3.37 7.48
C LEU A 119 11.49 2.91 8.81
N TRP A 120 11.07 3.44 9.96
CA TRP A 120 11.67 3.15 11.26
C TRP A 120 10.82 2.20 12.12
N HIS A 121 9.92 1.45 11.50
CA HIS A 121 9.09 0.45 12.18
C HIS A 121 9.73 -0.93 12.07
N ASP A 122 9.47 -1.80 13.05
CA ASP A 122 9.97 -3.18 13.06
C ASP A 122 9.44 -3.97 11.86
N HIS A 123 8.18 -3.71 11.48
CA HIS A 123 7.55 -4.27 10.29
C HIS A 123 6.91 -3.21 9.43
N ILE A 124 7.18 -3.29 8.13
CA ILE A 124 6.64 -2.38 7.13
C ILE A 124 5.97 -3.22 6.04
N PHE A 125 4.69 -2.96 5.80
CA PHE A 125 3.93 -3.54 4.71
C PHE A 125 3.64 -2.45 3.70
N PHE A 126 4.37 -2.44 2.59
CA PHE A 126 4.10 -1.54 1.48
C PHE A 126 3.36 -2.31 0.38
N LEU A 127 2.11 -1.92 0.13
CA LEU A 127 1.22 -2.56 -0.83
C LEU A 127 0.47 -1.53 -1.69
N GLY A 128 -0.28 -2.03 -2.66
CA GLY A 128 -1.18 -1.23 -3.50
C GLY A 128 -0.92 -1.44 -5.00
N ASP A 129 -1.42 -0.50 -5.81
CA ASP A 129 -1.19 -0.51 -7.25
C ASP A 129 0.06 0.32 -7.59
N PHE A 130 1.22 -0.35 -7.52
CA PHE A 130 2.48 0.26 -7.88
C PHE A 130 2.64 0.50 -9.39
N ASN A 131 1.75 -0.04 -10.24
CA ASN A 131 1.69 0.21 -11.67
C ASN A 131 2.96 -0.10 -12.49
N TYR A 132 3.97 -0.77 -11.94
CA TYR A 132 5.08 -1.32 -12.72
C TYR A 132 4.57 -2.38 -13.70
N ARG A 133 5.20 -2.41 -14.88
CA ARG A 133 4.76 -3.22 -16.03
C ARG A 133 5.87 -4.16 -16.46
N LEU A 134 5.51 -5.08 -17.36
CA LEU A 134 6.47 -5.95 -18.04
C LEU A 134 7.08 -5.23 -19.24
N THR A 135 8.38 -5.36 -19.47
CA THR A 135 9.10 -4.66 -20.55
C THR A 135 9.03 -5.36 -21.92
N ILE A 136 8.25 -6.43 -22.05
CA ILE A 136 8.13 -7.25 -23.26
C ILE A 136 6.78 -7.06 -23.97
N PRO A 137 6.68 -7.36 -25.28
CA PRO A 137 5.43 -7.27 -26.01
C PRO A 137 4.34 -8.20 -25.47
N ARG A 138 3.08 -7.76 -25.60
CA ARG A 138 1.89 -8.51 -25.13
C ARG A 138 1.84 -9.95 -25.63
N ALA A 139 2.20 -10.20 -26.89
CA ALA A 139 2.18 -11.56 -27.44
C ALA A 139 3.11 -12.53 -26.68
N GLN A 140 4.28 -12.05 -26.24
CA GLN A 140 5.21 -12.86 -25.45
C GLN A 140 4.69 -13.07 -24.01
N VAL A 141 4.10 -12.02 -23.41
CA VAL A 141 3.43 -12.12 -22.10
C VAL A 141 2.35 -13.21 -22.13
N GLU A 142 1.48 -13.17 -23.14
CA GLU A 142 0.41 -14.15 -23.31
C GLU A 142 0.95 -15.58 -23.50
N GLN A 143 2.06 -15.74 -24.22
CA GLN A 143 2.71 -17.04 -24.38
C GLN A 143 3.29 -17.57 -23.06
N PHE A 144 4.00 -16.75 -22.30
CA PHE A 144 4.53 -17.15 -20.99
C PHE A 144 3.40 -17.49 -20.01
N ILE A 145 2.30 -16.73 -20.00
CA ILE A 145 1.13 -17.03 -19.17
C ILE A 145 0.50 -18.37 -19.56
N LYS A 146 0.31 -18.63 -20.86
CA LYS A 146 -0.27 -19.91 -21.35
C LYS A 146 0.58 -21.13 -20.96
N ASN A 147 1.90 -20.94 -20.87
CA ASN A 147 2.84 -21.99 -20.50
C ASN A 147 3.12 -22.03 -19.00
N GLU A 148 2.41 -21.26 -18.18
CA GLU A 148 2.63 -21.11 -16.73
C GLU A 148 4.08 -20.73 -16.36
N ALA A 149 4.78 -20.07 -17.29
CA ALA A 149 6.19 -19.71 -17.20
C ALA A 149 6.40 -18.39 -16.44
N TYR A 150 5.81 -18.28 -15.24
CA TYR A 150 5.79 -17.03 -14.47
C TYR A 150 7.19 -16.57 -14.02
N SER A 151 8.11 -17.50 -13.75
CA SER A 151 9.50 -17.15 -13.41
C SER A 151 10.18 -16.37 -14.52
N GLN A 152 9.97 -16.75 -15.77
CA GLN A 152 10.51 -16.03 -16.95
C GLN A 152 9.81 -14.68 -17.12
N LEU A 153 8.51 -14.60 -16.85
CA LEU A 153 7.76 -13.35 -16.92
C LEU A 153 8.33 -12.30 -15.95
N LEU A 154 8.69 -12.74 -14.73
CA LEU A 154 9.22 -11.89 -13.68
C LEU A 154 10.62 -11.33 -13.98
N GLU A 155 11.37 -11.90 -14.94
CA GLU A 155 12.64 -11.33 -15.40
C GLU A 155 12.45 -9.99 -16.13
N TYR A 156 11.25 -9.75 -16.66
CA TYR A 156 10.88 -8.53 -17.38
C TYR A 156 10.05 -7.56 -16.55
N ASP A 157 9.85 -7.84 -15.27
CA ASP A 157 9.11 -6.97 -14.36
C ASP A 157 9.94 -5.73 -13.99
N GLN A 158 9.38 -4.55 -14.28
CA GLN A 158 10.07 -3.30 -13.98
C GLN A 158 10.34 -3.15 -12.47
N LEU A 159 9.41 -3.50 -11.58
CA LEU A 159 9.64 -3.32 -10.13
C LEU A 159 10.83 -4.14 -9.65
N LYS A 160 10.91 -5.41 -10.05
CA LYS A 160 12.06 -6.28 -9.75
C LYS A 160 13.38 -5.70 -10.23
N LYS A 161 13.40 -5.13 -11.43
CA LYS A 161 14.58 -4.47 -11.98
C LYS A 161 14.95 -3.20 -11.22
N GLU A 162 13.98 -2.32 -10.95
CA GLU A 162 14.24 -1.08 -10.21
C GLU A 162 14.70 -1.37 -8.77
N HIS A 163 14.16 -2.41 -8.14
CA HIS A 163 14.56 -2.90 -6.82
C HIS A 163 15.99 -3.47 -6.84
N SER A 164 16.32 -4.34 -7.80
CA SER A 164 17.68 -4.93 -7.89
C SER A 164 18.76 -3.89 -8.15
N GLU A 165 18.40 -2.80 -8.82
CA GLU A 165 19.29 -1.65 -9.06
C GLU A 165 19.24 -0.61 -7.92
N GLY A 166 18.57 -0.90 -6.80
CA GLY A 166 18.56 -0.09 -5.58
C GLY A 166 17.83 1.25 -5.70
N ARG A 167 16.94 1.40 -6.69
CA ARG A 167 16.18 2.65 -6.91
C ARG A 167 14.94 2.76 -6.04
N VAL A 168 14.41 1.62 -5.60
CA VAL A 168 13.26 1.46 -4.69
C VAL A 168 13.56 0.31 -3.72
N CYS A 169 12.86 0.27 -2.57
CA CYS A 169 12.97 -0.81 -1.58
C CYS A 169 11.90 -1.88 -1.75
#